data_AF-A0A6J4XDW3-F1
#
_entry.id   AF-A0A6J4XDW3-F1
#
_cell.length_a   1.000
_cell.length_b   1.000
_cell.length_c   1.000
_cell.angle_alpha   90.00
_cell.angle_beta   90.00
_cell.angle_gamma   90.00
#
_symmetry.space_group_name_H-M   'P 1'
#
loop_
_entity.id
_entity.type
_entity.pdbx_description
1 polymer ?
#
loop_
_entity_poly.entity_id
_entity_poly.type
_entity_poly.pdbx_seq_one_letter_code
_entity_poly.pdbx_strand_id
1 'polypeptide(L)'
;MRQLNRIEEGATSKETIDGNRDIFIEGEMAFMEQLAPEYSGIGDRIDKDFTSLGISDNDLAANTSPVIVNTGNSFLIVALKNEDK
;
A
#
# COMPACT_ATOMS: atom_id res chain seq x y z
N MET A 1 -10.89 -13.84 14.84
CA MET A 1 -10.78 -14.12 16.30
C MET A 1 -11.89 -13.46 17.10
N ARG A 2 -12.19 -12.17 16.88
CA ARG A 2 -13.36 -11.50 17.48
C ARG A 2 -14.69 -12.17 17.11
N GLN A 3 -14.91 -12.48 15.83
CA GLN A 3 -16.09 -13.27 15.38
C GLN A 3 -16.17 -14.68 15.99
N LEU A 4 -15.05 -15.20 16.52
CA LEU A 4 -15.00 -16.47 17.23
C LEU A 4 -15.08 -16.28 18.76
N ASN A 5 -15.35 -15.06 19.24
CA ASN A 5 -15.36 -14.66 20.65
C ASN A 5 -14.06 -14.96 21.40
N ARG A 6 -12.90 -14.84 20.72
CA ARG A 6 -11.58 -15.13 21.30
C ARG A 6 -10.78 -13.90 21.72
N ILE A 7 -11.16 -12.72 21.24
CA ILE A 7 -10.51 -11.44 21.53
C ILE A 7 -11.61 -10.38 21.56
N GLU A 8 -11.53 -9.45 22.51
CA GLU A 8 -12.46 -8.34 22.69
C GLU A 8 -12.14 -7.17 21.75
N GLU A 9 -12.96 -6.12 21.81
CA GLU A 9 -12.71 -4.87 21.10
C GLU A 9 -11.56 -4.08 21.76
N GLY A 10 -11.01 -3.11 21.02
CA GLY A 10 -9.91 -2.25 21.48
C GLY A 10 -8.53 -2.69 20.98
N ALA A 11 -7.50 -2.29 21.73
CA ALA A 11 -6.10 -2.49 21.35
C ALA A 11 -5.65 -3.95 21.59
N THR A 12 -5.02 -4.53 20.59
CA THR A 12 -4.40 -5.84 20.62
C THR A 12 -3.12 -5.82 19.77
N SER A 13 -2.41 -6.94 19.70
CA SER A 13 -1.19 -7.04 18.90
C SER A 13 -1.03 -8.42 18.28
N LYS A 14 -0.18 -8.50 17.26
CA LYS A 14 0.19 -9.76 16.62
C LYS A 14 1.66 -9.75 16.26
N GLU A 15 2.36 -10.80 16.66
CA GLU A 15 3.72 -11.07 16.21
C GLU A 15 3.72 -11.59 14.75
N THR A 16 4.62 -11.05 13.94
CA THR A 16 4.86 -11.43 12.55
C THR A 16 6.34 -11.71 12.33
N ILE A 17 6.71 -12.20 11.14
CA ILE A 17 8.13 -12.38 10.78
C ILE A 17 8.93 -11.05 10.80
N ASP A 18 8.24 -9.93 10.64
CA ASP A 18 8.81 -8.57 10.63
C ASP A 18 8.73 -7.89 12.02
N GLY A 19 8.32 -8.62 13.05
CA GLY A 19 8.12 -8.12 14.41
C GLY A 19 6.65 -7.94 14.82
N ASN A 20 6.42 -7.31 15.97
CA ASN A 20 5.09 -7.06 16.49
C ASN A 20 4.36 -5.95 15.71
N ARG A 21 3.06 -6.14 15.50
CA ARG A 21 2.17 -5.14 14.89
C ARG A 21 1.03 -4.81 15.84
N ASP A 22 0.77 -3.54 16.03
CA ASP A 22 -0.41 -3.10 16.77
C ASP A 22 -1.66 -3.26 15.92
N ILE A 23 -2.73 -3.72 16.56
CA ILE A 23 -4.04 -3.96 15.94
C ILE A 23 -5.10 -3.28 16.81
N PHE A 24 -6.04 -2.60 16.16
CA PHE A 24 -7.21 -2.02 16.83
C PHE A 24 -8.49 -2.62 16.27
N ILE A 25 -9.35 -3.15 17.14
CA ILE A 25 -10.62 -3.78 16.78
C ILE A 25 -11.76 -2.85 17.18
N GLU A 26 -12.58 -2.45 16.22
CA GLU A 26 -13.76 -1.61 16.43
C GLU A 26 -14.96 -2.19 15.68
N GLY A 27 -15.93 -2.74 16.43
CA GLY A 27 -17.06 -3.46 15.86
C GLY A 27 -16.60 -4.63 14.97
N GLU A 28 -16.93 -4.57 13.68
CA GLU A 28 -16.53 -5.58 12.69
C GLU A 28 -15.25 -5.26 11.94
N MET A 29 -14.64 -4.11 12.21
CA MET A 29 -13.41 -3.66 11.56
C MET A 29 -12.18 -4.01 12.38
N ALA A 30 -11.07 -4.26 11.68
CA ALA A 30 -9.75 -4.42 12.28
C ALA A 30 -8.76 -3.54 11.53
N PHE A 31 -8.09 -2.67 12.26
CA PHE A 31 -7.04 -1.79 11.78
C PHE A 31 -5.70 -2.36 12.20
N MET A 32 -4.72 -2.37 11.30
CA MET A 32 -3.37 -2.86 11.58
C MET A 32 -2.37 -1.76 11.27
N GLU A 33 -1.41 -1.57 12.17
CA GLU A 33 -0.31 -0.65 11.99
C GLU A 33 0.54 -1.04 10.77
N GLN A 34 0.75 -0.06 9.88
CA GLN A 34 1.74 -0.15 8.81
C GLN A 34 3.08 0.46 9.27
N LEU A 35 4.19 0.03 8.66
CA LEU A 35 5.46 0.71 8.90
C LEU A 35 5.42 2.10 8.27
N ALA A 36 6.25 3.01 8.78
CA ALA A 36 6.43 4.32 8.19
C ALA A 36 6.81 4.17 6.70
N PRO A 37 6.18 4.95 5.79
CA PRO A 37 6.45 4.82 4.37
C PRO A 37 7.84 5.35 4.00
N GLU A 38 8.59 4.56 3.24
CA GLU A 38 9.82 4.98 2.56
C GLU A 38 9.54 5.21 1.08
N TYR A 39 9.99 6.36 0.56
CA TYR A 39 9.80 6.75 -0.84
C TYR A 39 11.13 6.76 -1.58
N SER A 40 11.15 6.20 -2.78
CA SER A 40 12.30 6.25 -3.68
C SER A 40 11.87 6.48 -5.12
N GLY A 41 12.70 7.21 -5.87
CA GLY A 41 12.48 7.41 -7.30
C GLY A 41 12.73 6.13 -8.09
N ILE A 42 12.12 6.03 -9.27
CA ILE A 42 12.27 4.88 -10.18
C ILE A 42 13.63 4.82 -10.92
N GLY A 43 14.48 5.84 -10.72
CA GLY A 43 15.78 5.98 -11.39
C GLY A 43 15.69 6.22 -12.90
N ASP A 44 16.83 6.48 -13.53
CA ASP A 44 16.91 6.80 -14.98
C ASP A 44 16.78 5.56 -15.89
N ARG A 45 16.70 4.36 -15.31
CA ARG A 45 16.74 3.07 -16.03
C ARG A 45 15.37 2.50 -16.37
N ILE A 46 14.31 3.05 -15.78
CA ILE A 46 12.95 2.71 -16.17
C ILE A 46 12.57 3.73 -17.24
N ASP A 47 12.68 3.33 -18.51
CA ASP A 47 11.87 3.97 -19.54
C ASP A 47 10.44 3.99 -18.98
N LYS A 48 9.83 5.17 -18.85
CA LYS A 48 8.47 5.36 -18.31
C LYS A 48 7.38 4.72 -19.20
N ASP A 49 7.78 3.73 -19.99
CA ASP A 49 6.95 2.94 -20.85
C ASP A 49 6.23 1.87 -20.01
N PHE A 50 4.99 2.18 -19.67
CA PHE A 50 4.07 1.29 -18.98
C PHE A 50 3.26 0.41 -19.95
N THR A 51 3.72 0.23 -21.19
CA THR A 51 3.05 -0.62 -22.19
C THR A 51 2.83 -2.05 -21.69
N SER A 52 3.74 -2.59 -20.87
CA SER A 52 3.57 -3.92 -20.25
C SER A 52 2.40 -4.00 -19.27
N LEU A 53 1.97 -2.85 -18.72
CA LEU A 53 0.79 -2.71 -17.88
C LEU A 53 -0.46 -2.29 -18.69
N GLY A 54 -0.32 -2.11 -20.01
CA GLY A 54 -1.38 -1.59 -20.86
C GLY A 54 -1.68 -0.10 -20.68
N ILE A 55 -0.80 0.63 -19.98
CA ILE A 55 -0.96 2.05 -19.67
C ILE A 55 -0.19 2.87 -20.70
N SER A 56 -0.85 3.86 -21.30
CA SER A 56 -0.23 4.85 -22.17
C SER A 56 -0.01 6.18 -21.45
N ASP A 57 0.81 7.07 -22.01
CA ASP A 57 1.03 8.43 -21.48
C ASP A 57 -0.26 9.23 -21.33
N ASN A 58 -1.27 8.95 -22.16
CA ASN A 58 -2.57 9.60 -22.10
C ASN A 58 -3.44 9.14 -20.93
N ASP A 59 -3.07 8.07 -20.25
CA ASP A 59 -3.80 7.52 -19.11
C ASP A 59 -3.23 8.07 -17.79
N LEU A 60 -2.01 8.62 -17.81
CA LEU A 60 -1.32 9.19 -16.65
C LEU A 60 -1.93 10.52 -16.18
N ALA A 61 -2.01 10.69 -14.86
CA ALA A 61 -2.41 11.94 -14.23
C ALA A 61 -1.36 13.04 -14.46
N ALA A 62 -1.83 14.26 -14.80
CA ALA A 62 -0.95 15.39 -15.06
C ALA A 62 -0.16 15.81 -13.80
N ASN A 63 1.08 16.28 -14.00
CA ASN A 63 1.98 16.75 -12.93
C ASN A 63 2.30 15.69 -11.85
N THR A 64 2.22 14.40 -12.20
CA THR A 64 2.62 13.30 -11.31
C THR A 64 3.86 12.60 -11.84
N SER A 65 4.58 11.91 -10.98
CA SER A 65 5.67 11.02 -11.37
C SER A 65 5.54 9.71 -10.61
N PRO A 66 5.73 8.56 -11.27
CA PRO A 66 5.72 7.28 -10.60
C PRO A 66 6.76 7.23 -9.48
N VAL A 67 6.43 6.57 -8.37
CA VAL A 67 7.29 6.49 -7.19
C VAL A 67 7.21 5.11 -6.57
N ILE A 68 8.31 4.62 -6.03
CA ILE A 68 8.33 3.39 -5.26
C ILE A 68 8.03 3.76 -3.81
N VAL A 69 7.05 3.08 -3.21
CA VAL A 69 6.62 3.26 -1.82
C VAL A 69 6.78 1.94 -1.08
N ASN A 70 7.36 1.97 0.12
CA ASN A 70 7.52 0.79 0.97
C ASN A 70 6.97 1.03 2.39
N THR A 71 5.98 0.25 2.82
CA THR A 71 5.44 0.24 4.20
C THR A 71 5.59 -1.13 4.90
N GLY A 72 6.56 -1.91 4.43
CA GLY A 72 6.78 -3.33 4.76
C GLY A 72 6.87 -4.20 3.50
N ASN A 73 6.39 -3.70 2.36
CA ASN A 73 6.66 -4.24 1.04
C ASN A 73 6.69 -3.09 0.02
N SER A 74 7.50 -3.24 -1.03
CA SER A 74 7.66 -2.21 -2.06
C SER A 74 6.60 -2.32 -3.15
N PHE A 75 5.98 -1.19 -3.46
CA PHE A 75 5.02 -1.02 -4.55
C PHE A 75 5.45 0.11 -5.46
N LEU A 76 5.22 -0.04 -6.77
CA LEU A 76 5.27 1.06 -7.71
C LEU A 76 3.89 1.74 -7.74
N ILE A 77 3.86 3.03 -7.41
CA ILE A 77 2.67 3.86 -7.50
C ILE A 77 2.71 4.64 -8.82
N VAL A 78 1.70 4.41 -9.67
CA VAL A 78 1.48 5.13 -10.92
C VAL A 78 0.13 5.84 -10.81
N ALA A 79 0.11 7.17 -10.93
CA ALA A 79 -1.13 7.92 -10.85
C ALA A 79 -1.80 7.98 -12.23
N LEU A 80 -3.05 7.52 -12.30
CA LEU A 80 -3.87 7.46 -13.51
C LEU A 80 -4.98 8.53 -13.44
N LYS A 81 -5.54 8.89 -14.60
CA LYS A 81 -6.57 9.93 -14.69
C LYS A 81 -7.90 9.51 -14.06
N ASN A 82 -8.25 8.23 -14.12
CA ASN A 82 -9.48 7.65 -13.58
C ASN A 82 -9.37 6.11 -13.52
N GLU A 83 -10.45 5.42 -13.15
CA GLU A 83 -10.50 3.96 -12.98
C GLU A 83 -10.53 3.16 -14.29
N ASP A 84 -11.00 3.76 -15.40
CA ASP A 84 -11.14 3.09 -16.71
C ASP A 84 -9.83 3.08 -17.52
N LYS A 85 -8.71 3.33 -16.85
CA LYS A 85 -7.46 3.83 -17.43
C LYS A 85 -6.25 3.23 -16.75
#